data_AF-A0A6N4SMB8-F1
#
_entry.id   AF-A0A6N4SMB8-F1
#
_cell.length_a   1.000
_cell.length_b   1.000
_cell.length_c   1.000
_cell.angle_alpha   90.00
_cell.angle_beta   90.00
_cell.angle_gamma   90.00
#
_symmetry.space_group_name_H-M   'P 1'
#
loop_
_entity.id
_entity.type
_entity.pdbx_description
1 polymer ?
#
loop_
_entity_poly.entity_id
_entity_poly.type
_entity_poly.pdbx_seq_one_letter_code
_entity_poly.pdbx_strand_id
1 'polypeptide(L)'
;MAHILSIDTSTSICSVALHTDGKLIAHTETFLDRSHSRNISHMIDHILAICEISMNDLSAYAVSAGPGSYTGMRIGTSTAKGFCFALDKPLISVSSLYSLAAKLEHKQPGIYYVPMIDARRMEVYTTIYDSGLNEIAEEQALILTEESFQEQLIDKKVLFGGDGSRKFQEICSHSNAFFANDAYPSAEFMGKKAFEKFQNQTFEDIAYFEPNYIKEFHTNSNVKS
;
A
#
# COMPACT_ATOMS: atom_id res chain seq x y z
N MET A 1 -14.50 18.14 -9.50
CA MET A 1 -14.40 16.71 -9.14
C MET A 1 -13.14 16.17 -9.76
N ALA A 2 -12.28 15.54 -8.97
CA ALA A 2 -11.10 14.84 -9.44
C ALA A 2 -11.34 13.33 -9.33
N HIS A 3 -11.34 12.63 -10.46
CA HIS A 3 -11.41 11.18 -10.51
C HIS A 3 -10.00 10.59 -10.52
N ILE A 4 -9.65 9.78 -9.53
CA ILE A 4 -8.33 9.18 -9.39
C ILE A 4 -8.48 7.66 -9.41
N LEU A 5 -7.77 7.00 -10.33
CA LEU A 5 -7.73 5.55 -10.39
C LEU A 5 -6.50 5.04 -9.63
N SER A 6 -6.73 4.31 -8.54
CA SER A 6 -5.69 3.75 -7.69
C SER A 6 -5.42 2.28 -8.02
N ILE A 7 -4.15 1.88 -8.04
CA ILE A 7 -3.70 0.52 -8.33
C ILE A 7 -2.74 0.06 -7.22
N ASP A 8 -3.04 -1.08 -6.59
CA ASP A 8 -2.13 -1.75 -5.65
C ASP A 8 -1.88 -3.19 -6.11
N THR A 9 -0.61 -3.49 -6.31
CA THR A 9 -0.08 -4.82 -6.62
C THR A 9 1.13 -5.14 -5.75
N SER A 10 1.28 -4.44 -4.63
CA SER A 10 2.47 -4.47 -3.78
C SER A 10 2.58 -5.73 -2.93
N THR A 11 1.49 -6.50 -2.78
CA THR A 11 1.47 -7.74 -2.00
C THR A 11 0.84 -8.90 -2.78
N SER A 12 0.38 -9.94 -2.09
CA SER A 12 -0.43 -11.00 -2.70
C SER A 12 -1.84 -10.54 -3.10
N ILE A 13 -2.27 -9.33 -2.71
CA ILE A 13 -3.50 -8.73 -3.18
C ILE A 13 -3.21 -7.85 -4.40
N CYS A 14 -3.97 -8.06 -5.47
CA CYS A 14 -4.09 -7.12 -6.58
C CYS A 14 -5.42 -6.41 -6.45
N SER A 15 -5.41 -5.08 -6.49
CA SER A 15 -6.61 -4.28 -6.33
C SER A 15 -6.58 -3.02 -7.18
N VAL A 16 -7.77 -2.60 -7.61
CA VAL A 16 -8.01 -1.37 -8.37
C VAL A 16 -9.21 -0.68 -7.73
N ALA A 17 -9.09 0.63 -7.54
CA ALA A 17 -10.16 1.45 -6.98
C ALA A 17 -10.29 2.77 -7.73
N LEU A 18 -11.53 3.22 -7.87
CA LEU A 18 -11.83 4.56 -8.35
C LEU A 18 -12.23 5.42 -7.15
N HIS A 19 -11.58 6.57 -7.03
CA HIS A 19 -11.90 7.58 -6.03
C HIS A 19 -12.34 8.87 -6.72
N THR A 20 -13.26 9.58 -6.07
CA THR A 20 -13.64 10.94 -6.47
C THR A 20 -13.49 11.88 -5.30
N ASP A 21 -12.69 12.92 -5.47
CA ASP A 21 -12.35 13.88 -4.41
C ASP A 21 -11.89 13.17 -3.11
N GLY A 22 -11.07 12.13 -3.27
CA GLY A 22 -10.52 11.31 -2.19
C GLY A 22 -11.46 10.26 -1.60
N LYS A 23 -12.73 10.22 -2.00
CA LYS A 23 -13.73 9.25 -1.54
C LYS A 23 -13.83 8.06 -2.47
N LEU A 24 -13.93 6.85 -1.91
CA LEU A 24 -14.12 5.63 -2.68
C LEU A 24 -15.46 5.64 -3.41
N ILE A 25 -15.43 5.31 -4.71
CA ILE A 25 -16.64 5.11 -5.54
C ILE A 25 -16.86 3.63 -5.80
N ALA A 26 -15.82 2.93 -6.25
CA ALA A 26 -15.84 1.50 -6.50
C ALA A 26 -14.44 0.92 -6.34
N HIS A 27 -14.34 -0.34 -5.97
CA HIS A 27 -13.10 -1.10 -5.98
C HIS A 27 -13.34 -2.55 -6.34
N THR A 28 -12.27 -3.22 -6.75
CA THR A 28 -12.22 -4.66 -6.93
C THR A 28 -10.85 -5.14 -6.49
N GLU A 29 -10.81 -6.30 -5.84
CA GLU A 29 -9.58 -6.93 -5.40
C GLU A 29 -9.60 -8.44 -5.60
N THR A 30 -8.44 -9.04 -5.79
CA THR A 30 -8.26 -10.48 -5.94
C THR A 30 -6.97 -10.93 -5.29
N PHE A 31 -6.99 -12.11 -4.70
CA PHE A 31 -5.78 -12.78 -4.22
C PHE A 31 -5.03 -13.39 -5.40
N LEU A 32 -3.76 -13.03 -5.57
CA LEU A 32 -2.87 -13.56 -6.61
C LEU A 32 -2.08 -14.75 -6.05
N ASP A 33 -2.62 -15.96 -6.19
CA ASP A 33 -1.82 -17.17 -5.95
C ASP A 33 -1.05 -17.53 -7.23
N ARG A 34 0.20 -17.07 -7.33
CA ARG A 34 1.25 -17.41 -8.33
C ARG A 34 0.90 -17.30 -9.83
N SER A 35 -0.33 -17.01 -10.24
CA SER A 35 -0.73 -16.90 -11.64
C SER A 35 -1.76 -15.81 -11.88
N HIS A 36 -1.46 -15.02 -12.93
CA HIS A 36 -2.31 -14.07 -13.66
C HIS A 36 -2.21 -12.60 -13.24
N SER A 37 -1.00 -12.05 -13.34
CA SER A 37 -0.73 -10.63 -13.68
C SER A 37 -1.44 -10.12 -14.95
N ARG A 38 -2.33 -10.92 -15.57
CA ARG A 38 -3.14 -10.58 -16.75
C ARG A 38 -4.45 -9.85 -16.41
N ASN A 39 -4.79 -9.63 -15.14
CA ASN A 39 -6.12 -9.15 -14.76
C ASN A 39 -6.23 -7.65 -14.46
N ILE A 40 -5.13 -6.89 -14.33
CA ILE A 40 -5.23 -5.47 -13.93
C ILE A 40 -6.00 -4.64 -14.95
N SER A 41 -5.69 -4.77 -16.24
CA SER A 41 -6.42 -4.03 -17.29
C SER A 41 -7.91 -4.37 -17.27
N HIS A 42 -8.27 -5.65 -17.10
CA HIS A 42 -9.67 -6.06 -16.98
C HIS A 42 -10.36 -5.52 -15.72
N MET A 43 -9.65 -5.47 -14.58
CA MET A 43 -10.15 -4.86 -13.35
C MET A 43 -10.39 -3.35 -13.52
N ILE A 44 -9.49 -2.66 -14.23
CA ILE A 44 -9.65 -1.24 -14.59
C ILE A 44 -10.88 -1.06 -15.49
N ASP A 45 -10.94 -1.79 -16.59
CA ASP A 45 -12.07 -1.72 -17.54
C ASP A 45 -13.40 -2.00 -16.84
N HIS A 46 -13.42 -3.00 -15.94
CA HIS A 46 -14.59 -3.33 -15.15
C HIS A 46 -15.03 -2.18 -14.25
N ILE A 47 -14.12 -1.61 -13.45
CA ILE A 47 -14.43 -0.51 -12.53
C ILE A 47 -14.90 0.74 -13.28
N LEU A 48 -14.24 1.07 -14.39
CA LEU A 48 -14.62 2.22 -15.21
C LEU A 48 -16.00 2.01 -15.86
N ALA A 49 -16.28 0.81 -16.36
CA ALA A 49 -17.57 0.48 -16.96
C ALA A 49 -18.73 0.57 -15.94
N ILE A 50 -18.58 0.00 -14.74
CA ILE A 50 -19.65 0.06 -13.71
C ILE A 50 -19.88 1.48 -13.17
N CYS A 51 -18.86 2.35 -13.24
CA CYS A 51 -18.97 3.75 -12.84
C CYS A 51 -19.39 4.67 -13.98
N GLU A 52 -19.56 4.15 -15.20
CA GLU A 52 -19.86 4.93 -16.41
C GLU A 52 -18.84 6.06 -16.66
N ILE A 53 -17.58 5.81 -16.35
CA ILE A 53 -16.46 6.77 -16.47
C ILE A 53 -15.51 6.29 -17.56
N SER A 54 -15.12 7.17 -18.48
CA SER A 54 -14.11 6.85 -19.48
C SER A 54 -12.70 7.09 -18.93
N MET A 55 -11.68 6.46 -19.53
CA MET A 55 -10.28 6.74 -19.16
C MET A 55 -9.89 8.22 -19.31
N ASN A 56 -10.53 8.96 -20.22
CA ASN A 56 -10.25 10.39 -20.44
C ASN A 56 -10.77 11.29 -19.31
N ASP A 57 -11.82 10.84 -18.60
CA ASP A 57 -12.42 11.56 -17.47
C ASP A 57 -11.56 11.48 -16.20
N LEU A 58 -10.60 10.55 -16.16
CA LEU A 58 -9.65 10.44 -15.07
C LEU A 58 -8.74 11.67 -15.01
N SER A 59 -8.54 12.15 -13.78
CA SER A 59 -7.70 13.30 -13.47
C SER A 59 -6.27 12.87 -13.13
N ALA A 60 -6.07 11.68 -12.57
CA ALA A 60 -4.77 11.13 -12.23
C ALA A 60 -4.81 9.60 -12.06
N TYR A 61 -3.64 8.98 -12.05
CA TYR A 61 -3.45 7.59 -11.62
C TYR A 61 -2.61 7.55 -10.35
N ALA A 62 -3.05 6.78 -9.37
CA ALA A 62 -2.29 6.53 -8.14
C ALA A 62 -1.79 5.08 -8.12
N VAL A 63 -0.56 4.87 -7.64
CA VAL A 63 0.03 3.55 -7.52
C VAL A 63 0.67 3.36 -6.16
N SER A 64 0.55 2.15 -5.61
CA SER A 64 1.31 1.76 -4.42
C SER A 64 2.78 1.61 -4.78
N ALA A 65 3.61 2.49 -4.21
CA ALA A 65 5.04 2.56 -4.47
C ALA A 65 5.86 1.56 -3.66
N GLY A 66 5.22 0.76 -2.80
CA GLY A 66 5.89 -0.09 -1.85
C GLY A 66 5.93 0.51 -0.45
N PRO A 67 6.65 -0.14 0.48
CA PRO A 67 7.39 -1.40 0.32
C PRO A 67 6.51 -2.63 0.03
N GLY A 68 7.09 -3.69 -0.54
CA GLY A 68 6.37 -4.92 -0.88
C GLY A 68 7.09 -5.85 -1.85
N SER A 69 6.33 -6.67 -2.56
CA SER A 69 6.78 -7.59 -3.61
C SER A 69 7.44 -6.83 -4.76
N TYR A 70 8.74 -7.09 -4.99
CA TYR A 70 9.52 -6.48 -6.07
C TYR A 70 8.83 -6.59 -7.45
N THR A 71 8.39 -7.80 -7.80
CA THR A 71 7.67 -8.05 -9.05
C THR A 71 6.32 -7.35 -9.05
N GLY A 72 5.59 -7.40 -7.94
CA GLY A 72 4.28 -6.79 -7.78
C GLY A 72 4.31 -5.28 -7.98
N MET A 73 5.18 -4.57 -7.27
CA MET A 73 5.32 -3.11 -7.37
C MET A 73 5.68 -2.66 -8.78
N ARG A 74 6.55 -3.39 -9.48
CA ARG A 74 6.92 -3.09 -10.87
C ARG A 74 5.77 -3.29 -11.84
N ILE A 75 4.90 -4.28 -11.62
CA ILE A 75 3.71 -4.49 -12.46
C ILE A 75 2.79 -3.28 -12.34
N GLY A 76 2.37 -2.92 -11.12
CA GLY A 76 1.47 -1.78 -10.89
C GLY A 76 2.05 -0.46 -11.40
N THR A 77 3.34 -0.22 -11.12
CA THR A 77 4.04 0.99 -11.57
C THR A 77 4.11 1.08 -13.09
N SER A 78 4.45 -0.02 -13.78
CA SER A 78 4.51 -0.04 -15.24
C SER A 78 3.13 0.16 -15.87
N THR A 79 2.09 -0.45 -15.29
CA THR A 79 0.72 -0.26 -15.74
C THR A 79 0.28 1.20 -15.61
N ALA A 80 0.46 1.81 -14.43
CA ALA A 80 0.10 3.20 -14.20
C ALA A 80 0.88 4.16 -15.11
N LYS A 81 2.20 3.99 -15.23
CA LYS A 81 3.06 4.79 -16.14
C LYS A 81 2.59 4.69 -17.59
N GLY A 82 2.19 3.50 -18.04
CA GLY A 82 1.66 3.29 -19.38
C GLY A 82 0.41 4.14 -19.66
N PHE A 83 -0.54 4.16 -18.72
CA PHE A 83 -1.73 4.99 -18.83
C PHE A 83 -1.43 6.49 -18.72
N CYS A 84 -0.62 6.89 -17.75
CA CYS A 84 -0.18 8.28 -17.57
C CYS A 84 0.47 8.82 -18.85
N PHE A 85 1.37 8.05 -19.46
CA PHE A 85 2.05 8.43 -20.70
C PHE A 85 1.09 8.50 -21.90
N ALA A 86 0.18 7.53 -22.04
CA ALA A 86 -0.73 7.47 -23.17
C ALA A 86 -1.82 8.57 -23.13
N LEU A 87 -2.23 9.00 -21.94
CA LEU A 87 -3.37 9.91 -21.73
C LEU A 87 -2.96 11.29 -21.21
N ASP A 88 -1.65 11.55 -21.08
CA ASP A 88 -1.08 12.77 -20.52
C ASP A 88 -1.67 13.12 -19.14
N LYS A 89 -1.65 12.13 -18.23
CA LYS A 89 -2.21 12.25 -16.87
C LYS A 89 -1.11 12.12 -15.81
N PRO A 90 -1.19 12.87 -14.70
CA PRO A 90 -0.21 12.80 -13.63
C PRO A 90 -0.21 11.43 -12.93
N LEU A 91 0.97 11.04 -12.46
CA LEU A 91 1.20 9.86 -11.64
C LEU A 91 1.37 10.28 -10.18
N ILE A 92 0.72 9.56 -9.27
CA ILE A 92 0.80 9.78 -7.82
C ILE A 92 1.29 8.49 -7.17
N SER A 93 2.35 8.58 -6.37
CA SER A 93 2.78 7.48 -5.50
C SER A 93 2.03 7.50 -4.18
N VAL A 94 1.66 6.33 -3.65
CA VAL A 94 1.18 6.17 -2.28
C VAL A 94 1.96 5.04 -1.62
N SER A 95 2.31 5.19 -0.35
CA SER A 95 2.95 4.11 0.41
C SER A 95 1.99 2.93 0.59
N SER A 96 2.50 1.72 0.41
CA SER A 96 1.80 0.48 0.77
C SER A 96 1.54 0.40 2.27
N LEU A 97 2.45 0.92 3.10
CA LEU A 97 2.27 1.01 4.55
C LEU A 97 1.17 2.01 4.90
N TYR A 98 1.08 3.15 4.20
CA TYR A 98 -0.04 4.08 4.37
C TYR A 98 -1.38 3.41 4.04
N SER A 99 -1.48 2.74 2.89
CA SER A 99 -2.71 2.03 2.49
C SER A 99 -3.14 1.01 3.54
N LEU A 100 -2.19 0.23 4.07
CA LEU A 100 -2.46 -0.73 5.13
C LEU A 100 -2.87 -0.03 6.44
N ALA A 101 -2.19 1.03 6.85
CA ALA A 101 -2.56 1.79 8.04
C ALA A 101 -3.97 2.39 7.93
N ALA A 102 -4.34 2.92 6.76
CA ALA A 102 -5.68 3.42 6.51
C ALA A 102 -6.75 2.32 6.58
N LYS A 103 -6.44 1.09 6.14
CA LYS A 103 -7.32 -0.08 6.35
C LYS A 103 -7.47 -0.43 7.83
N LEU A 104 -6.39 -0.33 8.61
CA LEU A 104 -6.42 -0.57 10.07
C LEU A 104 -7.25 0.50 10.79
N GLU A 105 -7.08 1.77 10.41
CA GLU A 105 -7.87 2.90 10.92
C GLU A 105 -9.36 2.72 10.64
N HIS A 106 -9.73 2.36 9.41
CA HIS A 106 -11.11 2.07 9.07
C HIS A 106 -11.70 0.92 9.91
N LYS A 107 -10.90 -0.11 10.23
CA LYS A 107 -11.33 -1.24 11.06
C LYS A 107 -11.47 -0.87 12.54
N GLN A 108 -10.58 -0.03 13.05
CA GLN A 108 -10.55 0.37 14.46
C GLN A 108 -10.02 1.80 14.60
N PRO A 109 -10.88 2.82 14.55
CA PRO A 109 -10.45 4.21 14.60
C PRO A 109 -9.98 4.64 16.00
N GLY A 110 -9.21 5.73 16.06
CA GLY A 110 -8.85 6.42 17.31
C GLY A 110 -7.68 5.85 18.10
N ILE A 111 -6.84 5.01 17.48
CA ILE A 111 -5.63 4.42 18.10
C ILE A 111 -4.42 4.52 17.16
N TYR A 112 -3.25 4.05 17.58
CA TYR A 112 -2.06 4.09 16.73
C TYR A 112 -2.05 2.88 15.79
N TYR A 113 -1.51 3.04 14.60
CA TYR A 113 -1.45 1.99 13.58
C TYR A 113 -0.02 1.70 13.19
N VAL A 114 0.35 0.42 13.20
CA VAL A 114 1.68 -0.05 12.81
C VAL A 114 1.51 -1.09 11.71
N PRO A 115 1.49 -0.67 10.44
CA PRO A 115 1.47 -1.59 9.31
C PRO A 115 2.77 -2.40 9.26
N MET A 116 2.67 -3.70 8.98
CA MET A 116 3.78 -4.65 8.98
C MET A 116 3.71 -5.57 7.77
N ILE A 117 4.51 -5.29 6.75
CA ILE A 117 4.64 -6.18 5.58
C ILE A 117 5.83 -7.12 5.82
N ASP A 118 5.64 -8.42 5.60
CA ASP A 118 6.68 -9.43 5.81
C ASP A 118 7.94 -9.18 4.96
N ALA A 119 9.09 -8.97 5.62
CA ALA A 119 10.42 -8.83 5.00
C ALA A 119 11.31 -10.09 5.17
N ARG A 120 10.71 -11.24 5.54
CA ARG A 120 11.35 -12.52 5.89
C ARG A 120 12.11 -12.48 7.24
N ARG A 121 12.57 -13.63 7.75
CA ARG A 121 13.49 -13.77 8.91
C ARG A 121 13.28 -12.78 10.09
N MET A 122 12.14 -12.86 10.81
CA MET A 122 11.78 -11.95 11.92
C MET A 122 11.81 -10.44 11.62
N GLU A 123 11.88 -10.07 10.35
CA GLU A 123 11.92 -8.68 9.92
C GLU A 123 10.63 -8.27 9.20
N VAL A 124 10.26 -7.00 9.32
CA VAL A 124 9.09 -6.42 8.67
C VAL A 124 9.43 -5.07 8.06
N TYR A 125 8.79 -4.72 6.94
CA TYR A 125 8.69 -3.32 6.53
C TYR A 125 7.59 -2.66 7.34
N THR A 126 7.91 -1.54 7.99
CA THR A 126 7.00 -0.90 8.94
C THR A 126 7.29 0.58 9.10
N THR A 127 6.34 1.26 9.73
CA THR A 127 6.37 2.65 10.17
C THR A 127 5.29 2.78 11.27
N ILE A 128 5.16 3.95 11.87
CA ILE A 128 4.17 4.22 12.90
C ILE A 128 3.30 5.38 12.43
N TYR A 129 1.99 5.16 12.46
CA TYR A 129 0.98 6.19 12.24
C TYR A 129 0.22 6.49 13.53
N ASP A 130 -0.05 7.77 13.77
CA ASP A 130 -0.95 8.19 14.84
C ASP A 130 -2.43 7.91 14.47
N SER A 131 -3.34 8.26 15.38
CA SER A 131 -4.79 8.07 15.17
C SER A 131 -5.38 8.88 14.00
N GLY A 132 -4.66 9.89 13.50
CA GLY A 132 -5.04 10.71 12.36
C GLY A 132 -4.42 10.26 11.03
N LEU A 133 -3.67 9.15 11.02
CA LEU A 133 -2.84 8.68 9.90
C LEU A 133 -1.70 9.64 9.54
N ASN A 134 -1.19 10.41 10.51
CA ASN A 134 0.07 11.12 10.34
C ASN A 134 1.22 10.15 10.62
N GLU A 135 2.20 10.13 9.73
CA GLU A 135 3.43 9.36 9.91
C GLU A 135 4.28 10.01 11.02
N ILE A 136 4.63 9.23 12.04
CA ILE A 136 5.42 9.70 13.19
C ILE A 136 6.78 9.00 13.30
N ALA A 137 7.11 8.11 12.36
CA ALA A 137 8.40 7.46 12.21
C ALA A 137 8.66 7.16 10.74
N GLU A 138 9.91 7.21 10.28
CA GLU A 138 10.24 6.88 8.89
C GLU A 138 9.96 5.40 8.57
N GLU A 139 9.57 5.14 7.31
CA GLU A 139 9.47 3.77 6.78
C GLU A 139 10.83 3.06 6.83
N GLN A 140 10.84 1.85 7.40
CA GLN A 140 12.07 1.10 7.62
C GLN A 140 11.84 -0.41 7.53
N ALA A 141 12.93 -1.16 7.34
CA ALA A 141 12.96 -2.57 7.62
C ALA A 141 13.42 -2.79 9.07
N LEU A 142 12.56 -3.36 9.90
CA LEU A 142 12.79 -3.55 11.33
C LEU A 142 12.87 -5.04 11.66
N ILE A 143 13.97 -5.45 12.28
CA ILE A 143 14.08 -6.78 12.91
C ILE A 143 13.31 -6.73 14.23
N LEU A 144 12.29 -7.57 14.35
CA LEU A 144 11.42 -7.60 15.51
C LEU A 144 12.11 -8.29 16.70
N THR A 145 11.94 -7.67 17.85
CA THR A 145 12.32 -8.16 19.18
C THR A 145 11.15 -7.98 20.13
N GLU A 146 11.20 -8.60 21.31
CA GLU A 146 10.20 -8.40 22.37
C GLU A 146 10.11 -6.93 22.84
N GLU A 147 11.16 -6.14 22.57
CA GLU A 147 11.27 -4.73 22.93
C GLU A 147 10.82 -3.76 21.82
N SER A 148 10.50 -4.28 20.64
CA SER A 148 10.02 -3.45 19.53
C SER A 148 8.74 -2.71 19.93
N PHE A 149 8.67 -1.42 19.62
CA PHE A 149 7.51 -0.54 19.90
C PHE A 149 7.16 -0.35 21.39
N GLN A 150 8.06 -0.68 22.33
CA GLN A 150 7.78 -0.52 23.76
C GLN A 150 7.40 0.91 24.14
N GLU A 151 8.07 1.92 23.58
CA GLU A 151 7.77 3.33 23.86
C GLU A 151 6.32 3.69 23.56
N GLN A 152 5.79 3.25 22.42
CA GLN A 152 4.41 3.51 22.02
C GLN A 152 3.41 2.71 22.86
N LEU A 153 3.78 1.49 23.27
CA LEU A 153 2.90 0.60 24.02
C LEU A 153 2.70 1.03 25.48
N ILE A 154 3.58 1.87 26.04
CA ILE A 154 3.47 2.38 27.43
C ILE A 154 2.12 3.07 27.67
N ASP A 155 1.70 3.96 26.79
CA ASP A 155 0.52 4.81 27.01
C ASP A 155 -0.50 4.80 25.85
N LYS A 156 -0.19 4.17 24.71
CA LYS A 156 -1.09 4.06 23.57
C LYS A 156 -1.56 2.64 23.35
N LYS A 157 -2.81 2.51 22.92
CA LYS A 157 -3.29 1.31 22.21
C LYS A 157 -2.72 1.34 20.80
N VAL A 158 -2.16 0.22 20.36
CA VAL A 158 -1.54 0.09 19.05
C VAL A 158 -2.14 -1.11 18.32
N LEU A 159 -2.62 -0.88 17.10
CA LEU A 159 -3.06 -1.93 16.20
C LEU A 159 -1.96 -2.21 15.18
N PHE A 160 -1.33 -3.37 15.34
CA PHE A 160 -0.41 -3.94 14.37
C PHE A 160 -1.20 -4.70 13.32
N GLY A 161 -0.84 -4.59 12.05
CA GLY A 161 -1.54 -5.36 11.02
C GLY A 161 -0.75 -5.50 9.74
N GLY A 162 -1.10 -6.51 8.94
CA GLY A 162 -0.24 -6.98 7.85
C GLY A 162 0.18 -8.43 8.04
N ASP A 163 0.64 -9.08 6.98
CA ASP A 163 1.15 -10.46 7.05
C ASP A 163 2.39 -10.59 7.96
N GLY A 164 3.18 -9.51 8.09
CA GLY A 164 4.31 -9.42 9.01
C GLY A 164 3.91 -9.35 10.49
N SER A 165 2.69 -8.93 10.83
CA SER A 165 2.30 -8.70 12.23
C SER A 165 2.19 -9.98 13.05
N ARG A 166 1.98 -11.13 12.40
CA ARG A 166 1.95 -12.44 13.07
C ARG A 166 3.27 -12.75 13.79
N LYS A 167 4.41 -12.35 13.20
CA LYS A 167 5.73 -12.51 13.82
C LYS A 167 5.83 -11.75 15.14
N PHE A 168 5.33 -10.52 15.16
CA PHE A 168 5.37 -9.69 16.36
C PHE A 168 4.38 -10.20 17.40
N GLN A 169 3.21 -10.68 16.98
CA GLN A 169 2.22 -11.28 17.88
C GLN A 169 2.77 -12.47 18.67
N GLU A 170 3.64 -13.29 18.06
CA GLU A 170 4.25 -14.45 18.74
C GLU A 170 5.20 -14.07 19.87
N ILE A 171 5.77 -12.86 19.84
CA ILE A 171 6.79 -12.40 20.81
C ILE A 171 6.34 -11.20 21.66
N CYS A 172 5.23 -10.53 21.31
CA CYS A 172 4.70 -9.40 22.04
C CYS A 172 3.62 -9.84 23.04
N SER A 173 3.82 -9.54 24.33
CA SER A 173 2.88 -9.86 25.42
C SER A 173 2.14 -8.64 25.99
N HIS A 174 2.32 -7.46 25.39
CA HIS A 174 1.81 -6.21 25.94
C HIS A 174 0.28 -6.07 25.79
N SER A 175 -0.43 -5.66 26.84
CA SER A 175 -1.90 -5.56 26.86
C SER A 175 -2.49 -4.49 25.92
N ASN A 176 -1.68 -3.49 25.55
CA ASN A 176 -2.05 -2.47 24.57
C ASN A 176 -1.77 -2.87 23.11
N ALA A 177 -1.23 -4.06 22.86
CA ALA A 177 -0.95 -4.55 21.51
C ALA A 177 -2.16 -5.33 20.96
N PHE A 178 -2.71 -4.85 19.85
CA PHE A 178 -3.79 -5.49 19.11
C PHE A 178 -3.27 -5.91 17.73
N PHE A 179 -3.82 -6.99 17.16
CA PHE A 179 -3.30 -7.58 15.92
C PHE A 179 -4.41 -7.82 14.88
N ALA A 180 -4.17 -7.39 13.65
CA ALA A 180 -4.98 -7.63 12.47
C ALA A 180 -4.13 -8.28 11.35
N ASN A 181 -3.79 -9.56 11.56
CA ASN A 181 -2.84 -10.30 10.72
C ASN A 181 -3.30 -10.52 9.26
N ASP A 182 -4.60 -10.50 9.00
CA ASP A 182 -5.16 -10.75 7.67
C ASP A 182 -5.51 -9.44 6.93
N ALA A 183 -4.94 -8.32 7.37
CA ALA A 183 -5.03 -7.05 6.66
C ALA A 183 -3.90 -6.95 5.63
N TYR A 184 -4.21 -6.46 4.44
CA TYR A 184 -3.25 -6.25 3.35
C TYR A 184 -3.47 -4.85 2.76
N PRO A 185 -2.40 -4.22 2.20
CA PRO A 185 -2.55 -3.02 1.38
C PRO A 185 -3.59 -3.25 0.27
N SER A 186 -4.41 -2.24 0.01
CA SER A 186 -5.43 -2.27 -1.04
C SER A 186 -5.63 -0.88 -1.64
N ALA A 187 -5.91 -0.83 -2.94
CA ALA A 187 -6.20 0.39 -3.66
C ALA A 187 -7.37 1.15 -3.04
N GLU A 188 -8.32 0.44 -2.43
CA GLU A 188 -9.45 1.00 -1.68
C GLU A 188 -9.03 2.15 -0.75
N PHE A 189 -7.93 1.96 -0.02
CA PHE A 189 -7.49 2.86 1.05
C PHE A 189 -6.47 3.93 0.62
N MET A 190 -6.16 4.03 -0.68
CA MET A 190 -5.23 5.04 -1.20
C MET A 190 -5.86 6.43 -1.40
N GLY A 191 -7.18 6.48 -1.58
CA GLY A 191 -7.90 7.65 -2.10
C GLY A 191 -7.63 8.97 -1.37
N LYS A 192 -7.67 8.96 -0.02
CA LYS A 192 -7.43 10.17 0.79
C LYS A 192 -6.05 10.78 0.52
N LYS A 193 -5.00 9.96 0.56
CA LYS A 193 -3.62 10.42 0.35
C LYS A 193 -3.37 10.79 -1.11
N ALA A 194 -3.94 10.02 -2.04
CA ALA A 194 -3.83 10.31 -3.46
C ALA A 194 -4.47 11.67 -3.79
N PHE A 195 -5.66 11.95 -3.26
CA PHE A 195 -6.33 13.23 -3.47
C PHE A 195 -5.60 14.40 -2.80
N GLU A 196 -5.06 14.22 -1.60
CA GLU A 196 -4.21 15.22 -0.94
C GLU A 196 -3.00 15.59 -1.81
N LYS A 197 -2.27 14.60 -2.33
CA LYS A 197 -1.16 14.81 -3.27
C LYS A 197 -1.62 15.48 -4.56
N PHE A 198 -2.79 15.12 -5.07
CA PHE A 198 -3.37 15.75 -6.26
C PHE A 198 -3.67 17.25 -6.04
N GLN A 199 -4.29 17.60 -4.92
CA GLN A 199 -4.58 19.00 -4.56
C GLN A 199 -3.30 19.82 -4.40
N ASN A 200 -2.26 19.20 -3.85
CA ASN A 200 -0.96 19.84 -3.64
C ASN A 200 -0.03 19.76 -4.87
N GLN A 201 -0.51 19.23 -6.01
CA GLN A 201 0.28 19.03 -7.23
C GLN A 201 1.59 18.26 -7.01
N THR A 202 1.58 17.34 -6.04
CA THR A 202 2.72 16.47 -5.72
C THR A 202 2.65 15.23 -6.58
N PHE A 203 3.27 15.31 -7.76
CA PHE A 203 3.26 14.27 -8.78
C PHE A 203 4.66 13.68 -8.99
N GLU A 204 4.69 12.42 -9.41
CA GLU A 204 5.91 11.73 -9.77
C GLU A 204 6.34 12.06 -11.19
N ASP A 205 7.66 12.12 -11.42
CA ASP A 205 8.19 12.16 -12.78
C ASP A 205 8.00 10.79 -13.44
N ILE A 206 7.11 10.72 -14.43
CA ILE A 206 6.75 9.47 -15.10
C ILE A 206 8.00 8.76 -15.68
N ALA A 207 8.98 9.49 -16.22
CA ALA A 207 10.15 8.88 -16.83
C ALA A 207 11.07 8.24 -15.77
N TYR A 208 11.29 8.94 -14.66
CA TYR A 208 12.27 8.55 -13.64
C TYR A 208 11.70 7.84 -12.42
N PHE A 209 10.37 7.77 -12.27
CA PHE A 209 9.75 7.13 -11.12
C PHE A 209 10.05 5.63 -11.05
N GLU A 210 10.53 5.20 -9.88
CA GLU A 210 10.76 3.82 -9.49
C GLU A 210 10.11 3.54 -8.12
N PRO A 211 9.67 2.30 -7.85
CA PRO A 211 9.16 1.91 -6.54
C PRO A 211 10.15 2.15 -5.39
N ASN A 212 9.63 2.36 -4.18
CA ASN A 212 10.40 2.47 -2.95
C ASN A 212 10.95 1.09 -2.54
N TYR A 213 12.22 0.84 -2.84
CA TYR A 213 12.94 -0.35 -2.40
C TYR A 213 13.70 -0.05 -1.09
N ILE A 214 13.04 -0.28 0.05
CA ILE A 214 13.67 -0.11 1.39
C ILE A 214 14.87 -1.05 1.58
N LYS A 215 14.89 -2.19 0.87
CA LYS A 215 16.03 -3.11 0.81
C LYS A 215 16.45 -3.40 -0.61
N GLU A 216 17.75 -3.62 -0.80
CA GLU A 216 18.29 -4.18 -2.04
C GLU A 216 17.73 -5.59 -2.27
N PHE A 217 17.24 -5.84 -3.48
CA PHE A 217 16.77 -7.15 -3.89
C PHE A 217 17.95 -8.08 -4.16
N HIS A 218 18.20 -9.05 -3.29
CA HIS A 218 19.21 -10.09 -3.54
C HIS A 218 18.61 -11.18 -4.46
N THR A 219 19.10 -11.28 -5.69
CA THR A 219 18.90 -12.49 -6.50
C THR A 219 19.70 -13.64 -5.88
N ASN A 220 19.04 -14.74 -5.51
CA ASN A 220 19.74 -15.99 -5.21
C ASN A 220 20.40 -16.49 -6.51
N SER A 221 21.61 -16.03 -6.80
CA SER A 221 22.50 -16.69 -7.75
C SER A 221 22.95 -18.00 -7.10
N ASN A 222 22.14 -19.05 -7.25
CA ASN A 222 22.63 -20.41 -7.11
C ASN A 222 23.63 -20.65 -8.25
N VAL A 223 24.89 -20.27 -8.00
CA VAL A 223 26.02 -20.81 -8.76
C VAL A 223 26.04 -22.29 -8.44
N LYS A 224 25.63 -23.11 -9.41
CA LYS A 224 25.83 -24.56 -9.38
C LYS A 224 27.34 -24.80 -9.23
N SER A 225 27.75 -25.40 -8.12
CA SER A 225 29.01 -26.14 -7.99
C SER A 225 28.92 -27.45 -8.76
#